data_AF-A0A955AWZ1-F1
#
_entry.id   AF-A0A955AWZ1-F1
#
_cell.length_a   1.000
_cell.length_b   1.000
_cell.length_c   1.000
_cell.angle_alpha   90.00
_cell.angle_beta   90.00
_cell.angle_gamma   90.00
#
_symmetry.space_group_name_H-M   'P 1'
#
loop_
_entity.id
_entity.type
_entity.pdbx_description
1 polymer ?
#
loop_
_entity_poly.entity_id
_entity_poly.type
_entity_poly.pdbx_seq_one_letter_code
_entity_poly.pdbx_strand_id
1 'polypeptide(L)'
;EAEQPASVDGQTPQQMLLRGAIEILKEQFDPRTWQAFWDMAVKGRSAKDIGAELNMTSKAVRQAKFRVTKKLRQLLDDDFPELSEQVSRNPA
;
A
#
# COMPACT_ATOMS: atom_id res chain seq x y z
N GLU A 1 43.21 -2.17 -0.83
CA GLU A 1 43.04 -1.03 -1.75
C GLU A 1 42.06 -1.49 -2.83
N ALA A 2 40.83 -0.99 -2.99
CA ALA A 2 40.19 0.21 -2.46
C ALA A 2 38.70 -0.08 -2.13
N GLU A 3 38.21 0.69 -1.17
CA GLU A 3 36.84 0.95 -0.72
C GLU A 3 35.72 0.66 -1.73
N GLN A 4 34.78 -0.23 -1.36
CA GLN A 4 33.43 -0.21 -1.93
C GLN A 4 32.52 0.41 -0.87
N PRO A 5 31.87 1.55 -1.15
CA PRO A 5 31.18 2.32 -0.13
C PRO A 5 29.90 1.60 0.29
N ALA A 6 29.80 1.35 1.60
CA ALA A 6 28.54 1.08 2.24
C ALA A 6 27.68 2.36 2.25
N SER A 7 26.39 2.22 1.94
CA SER A 7 25.28 3.20 2.07
C SER A 7 25.12 4.13 0.85
N VAL A 8 23.97 4.21 0.18
CA VAL A 8 22.67 4.67 0.70
C VAL A 8 21.53 4.09 -0.17
N ASP A 9 20.51 3.54 0.50
CA ASP A 9 19.22 3.08 -0.03
C ASP A 9 19.23 1.76 -0.82
N GLY A 10 19.21 0.64 -0.09
CA GLY A 10 18.91 -0.70 -0.64
C GLY A 10 17.45 -0.87 -1.06
N GLN A 11 16.81 0.19 -1.58
CA GLN A 11 15.50 0.07 -2.20
C GLN A 11 15.68 -0.44 -3.62
N THR A 12 15.07 -1.59 -3.89
CA THR A 12 15.02 -2.10 -5.24
C THR A 12 14.15 -1.18 -6.10
N PRO A 13 14.36 -1.08 -7.43
CA PRO A 13 13.55 -0.22 -8.31
C PRO A 13 12.04 -0.42 -8.13
N GLN A 14 11.63 -1.63 -7.78
CA GLN A 14 10.25 -2.01 -7.51
C GLN A 14 9.69 -1.36 -6.23
N GLN A 15 10.50 -1.19 -5.19
CA GLN A 15 10.11 -0.48 -3.97
C GLN A 15 9.86 1.01 -4.25
N MET A 16 10.70 1.63 -5.09
CA MET A 16 10.51 3.03 -5.50
C MET A 16 9.22 3.22 -6.31
N LEU A 17 8.97 2.34 -7.29
CA LEU A 17 7.74 2.37 -8.09
C LEU A 17 6.49 2.09 -7.25
N LEU A 18 6.54 1.09 -6.36
CA LEU A 18 5.43 0.79 -5.44
C LEU A 18 5.13 1.97 -4.51
N ARG A 19 6.17 2.65 -4.02
CA ARG A 19 6.01 3.86 -3.21
C ARG A 19 5.34 4.97 -4.00
N GLY A 20 5.76 5.23 -5.23
CA GLY A 20 5.10 6.21 -6.11
C GLY A 20 3.64 5.88 -6.37
N ALA A 21 3.33 4.63 -6.71
CA ALA A 21 1.96 4.14 -6.87
C ALA A 21 1.11 4.35 -5.60
N ILE A 22 1.70 4.07 -4.43
CA ILE A 22 1.06 4.30 -3.12
C ILE A 22 0.78 5.79 -2.87
N GLU A 23 1.69 6.70 -3.22
CA GLU A 23 1.47 8.14 -3.03
C GLU A 23 0.34 8.66 -3.91
N ILE A 24 0.28 8.22 -5.18
CA ILE A 24 -0.82 8.56 -6.09
C ILE A 24 -2.16 8.10 -5.50
N LEU A 25 -2.23 6.87 -4.98
CA LEU A 25 -3.46 6.37 -4.36
C LEU A 25 -3.82 7.14 -3.10
N LYS A 26 -2.83 7.48 -2.27
CA LYS A 26 -3.05 8.24 -1.04
C LYS A 26 -3.73 9.58 -1.34
N GLU A 27 -3.40 10.24 -2.44
CA GLU A 27 -4.05 11.50 -2.85
C GLU A 27 -5.48 11.28 -3.40
N GLN A 28 -5.78 10.11 -3.96
CA GLN A 28 -7.11 9.79 -4.48
C GLN A 28 -8.12 9.33 -3.41
N PHE A 29 -7.64 8.96 -2.23
CA PHE A 29 -8.49 8.50 -1.13
C PHE A 29 -8.54 9.51 0.01
N ASP A 30 -9.68 9.56 0.68
CA ASP A 30 -9.83 10.34 1.90
C ASP A 30 -8.81 9.87 2.96
N PRO A 31 -8.12 10.77 3.67
CA PRO A 31 -7.04 10.42 4.60
C PRO A 31 -7.50 9.42 5.67
N ARG A 32 -8.77 9.48 6.09
CA ARG A 32 -9.34 8.53 7.05
C ARG A 32 -9.49 7.12 6.46
N THR A 33 -9.91 7.05 5.21
CA THR A 33 -10.03 5.78 4.45
C THR A 33 -8.65 5.17 4.21
N TRP A 34 -7.68 6.00 3.85
CA TRP A 34 -6.29 5.59 3.66
C TRP A 34 -5.68 5.05 4.95
N GLN A 35 -5.83 5.77 6.06
CA GLN A 35 -5.33 5.35 7.38
C GLN A 35 -5.99 4.05 7.82
N ALA A 36 -7.28 3.87 7.55
CA ALA A 36 -8.00 2.63 7.84
C ALA A 36 -7.42 1.42 7.09
N PHE A 37 -7.05 1.59 5.82
CA PHE A 37 -6.34 0.57 5.05
C PHE A 37 -4.94 0.31 5.62
N TRP A 38 -4.18 1.36 5.93
CA TRP A 38 -2.80 1.23 6.42
C TRP A 38 -2.72 0.49 7.76
N ASP A 39 -3.56 0.88 8.73
CA ASP A 39 -3.62 0.20 10.03
C ASP A 39 -4.06 -1.27 9.88
N MET A 40 -4.92 -1.59 8.91
CA MET A 40 -5.38 -2.96 8.68
C MET A 40 -4.37 -3.82 7.91
N ALA A 41 -3.79 -3.29 6.83
CA ALA A 41 -2.95 -4.05 5.90
C ALA A 41 -1.48 -4.06 6.32
N VAL A 42 -0.98 -2.94 6.84
CA VAL A 42 0.43 -2.79 7.23
C VAL A 42 0.62 -3.09 8.71
N LYS A 43 -0.25 -2.55 9.59
CA LYS A 43 -0.15 -2.81 11.04
C LYS A 43 -0.92 -4.05 11.52
N GLY A 44 -1.69 -4.70 10.64
CA GLY A 44 -2.44 -5.93 10.99
C GLY A 44 -3.56 -5.72 12.02
N ARG A 45 -4.03 -4.48 12.23
CA ARG A 45 -5.08 -4.19 13.23
C ARG A 45 -6.47 -4.63 12.76
N SER A 46 -7.34 -4.88 13.73
CA SER A 46 -8.72 -5.33 13.48
C SER A 46 -9.62 -4.20 12.98
N ALA A 47 -10.53 -4.51 12.06
CA ALA A 47 -11.50 -3.55 11.49
C ALA A 47 -12.34 -2.81 12.54
N LYS A 48 -12.59 -3.47 13.68
CA LYS A 48 -13.39 -2.93 14.79
C LYS A 48 -12.63 -1.83 15.53
N ASP A 49 -11.35 -2.07 15.81
CA ASP A 49 -10.48 -1.16 16.55
C ASP A 49 -10.22 0.11 15.72
N ILE A 50 -9.79 -0.09 14.47
CA ILE A 50 -9.60 0.98 13.48
C ILE A 50 -10.88 1.79 13.29
N GLY A 51 -12.03 1.12 13.22
CA GLY A 51 -13.32 1.80 13.09
C GLY A 51 -13.64 2.68 14.28
N ALA A 52 -13.37 2.21 15.50
CA ALA A 52 -13.56 3.00 16.71
C ALA A 52 -12.65 4.23 16.74
N GLU A 53 -11.36 4.09 16.41
CA GLU A 53 -10.40 5.20 16.38
C GLU A 53 -10.76 6.23 15.28
N LEU A 54 -11.07 5.76 14.08
CA LEU A 54 -11.31 6.61 12.93
C LEU A 54 -12.77 7.09 12.81
N ASN A 55 -13.64 6.75 13.77
CA ASN A 55 -15.10 6.97 13.72
C ASN A 55 -15.72 6.43 12.41
N MET A 56 -15.30 5.22 12.01
CA MET A 56 -15.82 4.49 10.86
C MET A 56 -16.49 3.19 11.32
N THR A 57 -17.45 2.69 10.55
CA THR A 57 -17.95 1.33 10.81
C THR A 57 -16.91 0.30 10.39
N SER A 58 -16.85 -0.84 11.08
CA SER A 58 -15.99 -1.96 10.68
C SER A 58 -16.24 -2.44 9.24
N LYS A 59 -17.48 -2.28 8.75
CA LYS A 59 -17.83 -2.49 7.34
C LYS A 59 -17.17 -1.46 6.41
N ALA A 60 -17.15 -0.18 6.80
CA ALA A 60 -16.47 0.87 6.04
C ALA A 60 -14.95 0.64 5.99
N VAL A 61 -14.32 0.21 7.08
CA VAL A 61 -12.89 -0.13 7.11
C VAL A 61 -12.57 -1.28 6.15
N ARG A 62 -13.37 -2.36 6.14
CA ARG A 62 -13.17 -3.47 5.18
C ARG A 62 -13.36 -3.01 3.73
N GLN A 63 -14.35 -2.15 3.47
CA GLN A 63 -14.55 -1.56 2.15
C GLN A 63 -13.38 -0.67 1.74
N ALA A 64 -12.82 0.11 2.65
CA ALA A 64 -11.61 0.91 2.43
C ALA A 64 -10.46 0.00 1.96
N LYS A 65 -10.18 -1.08 2.69
CA LYS A 65 -9.14 -2.04 2.30
C LYS A 65 -9.38 -2.62 0.91
N PHE A 66 -10.60 -3.08 0.63
CA PHE A 66 -10.93 -3.64 -0.67
C PHE A 66 -10.76 -2.62 -1.80
N ARG A 67 -11.26 -1.39 -1.62
CA ARG A 67 -11.15 -0.32 -2.62
C ARG A 67 -9.70 0.06 -2.90
N VAL A 68 -8.89 0.24 -1.85
CA VAL A 68 -7.47 0.58 -2.00
C VAL A 68 -6.71 -0.55 -2.69
N THR A 69 -6.91 -1.80 -2.26
CA THR A 69 -6.21 -2.96 -2.87
C THR A 69 -6.62 -3.17 -4.32
N LYS A 70 -7.91 -3.03 -4.64
CA LYS A 70 -8.42 -3.13 -6.01
C LYS A 70 -7.82 -2.02 -6.89
N LYS A 71 -7.81 -0.78 -6.39
CA LYS A 71 -7.27 0.36 -7.14
C LYS A 71 -5.74 0.25 -7.30
N LEU A 72 -5.03 -0.27 -6.32
CA LEU A 72 -3.60 -0.59 -6.42
C LEU A 72 -3.32 -1.61 -7.50
N ARG A 73 -4.05 -2.74 -7.52
CA ARG A 73 -3.91 -3.71 -8.62
C ARG A 73 -4.19 -3.10 -9.98
N GLN A 74 -5.25 -2.30 -10.10
CA GLN A 74 -5.58 -1.65 -11.36
C GLN A 74 -4.50 -0.66 -11.80
N LEU A 75 -3.94 0.12 -10.86
CA LEU A 75 -2.86 1.07 -11.15
C LEU A 75 -1.58 0.34 -11.58
N LEU A 76 -1.26 -0.78 -10.92
CA LEU A 76 -0.12 -1.59 -11.32
C LEU A 76 -0.34 -2.26 -12.69
N ASP A 77 -1.57 -2.67 -13.02
CA ASP A 77 -1.86 -3.26 -14.34
C ASP A 77 -1.79 -2.23 -15.48
N ASP A 78 -2.26 -1.00 -15.23
CA ASP A 78 -2.36 0.07 -16.23
C ASP A 78 -1.03 0.84 -16.42
N ASP A 79 -0.40 1.28 -15.33
CA ASP A 79 0.79 2.12 -15.36
C ASP A 79 2.11 1.34 -15.19
N PHE A 80 2.07 0.17 -14.55
CA PHE A 80 3.28 -0.59 -14.16
C PHE A 80 3.16 -2.11 -14.43
N PRO A 81 2.90 -2.53 -15.68
CA PRO A 81 2.60 -3.93 -16.01
C PRO A 81 3.73 -4.89 -15.59
N GLU A 82 4.97 -4.41 -15.52
CA GLU A 82 6.13 -5.17 -15.08
C GLU A 82 6.06 -5.59 -13.59
N LEU A 83 5.32 -4.84 -12.76
CA LEU A 83 5.14 -5.12 -11.33
C LEU A 83 3.91 -5.98 -11.04
N SER A 84 2.92 -6.01 -11.93
CA SER A 84 1.67 -6.76 -11.72
C SER A 84 1.94 -8.27 -11.58
N GLU A 85 2.83 -8.82 -12.41
CA GLU A 85 3.27 -10.22 -12.34
C GLU A 85 3.97 -10.54 -11.02
N GLN A 86 4.82 -9.64 -10.53
CA GLN A 86 5.61 -9.86 -9.33
C GLN A 86 4.76 -9.75 -8.05
N VAL A 87 3.84 -8.79 -7.98
CA VAL A 87 2.89 -8.65 -6.86
C VAL A 87 1.93 -9.84 -6.81
N SER A 88 1.56 -10.40 -7.96
CA SER A 88 0.76 -11.63 -8.02
C SER A 88 1.53 -12.85 -7.48
N ARG A 89 2.86 -12.88 -7.67
CA ARG A 89 3.75 -13.96 -7.23
C ARG A 89 4.08 -13.95 -5.74
N ASN A 90 3.89 -12.81 -5.06
CA ASN A 90 4.13 -12.67 -3.63
C ASN A 90 2.83 -12.26 -2.91
N PRO A 91 1.88 -13.19 -2.71
CA PRO A 91 0.84 -12.97 -1.74
C PRO A 91 1.51 -13.03 -0.36
N ALA A 92 1.44 -11.93 0.38
CA ALA A 92 1.83 -11.88 1.79
C ALA A 92 1.25 -13.05 2.60
#